data_AF-A0ABD4KSC2-F1
#
_entry.id   AF-A0ABD4KSC2-F1
#
_cell.length_a   1.000
_cell.length_b   1.000
_cell.length_c   1.000
_cell.angle_alpha   90.00
_cell.angle_beta   90.00
_cell.angle_gamma   90.00
#
_symmetry.space_group_name_H-M   'P 1'
#
loop_
_entity.id
_entity.type
_entity.pdbx_description
1 polymer ?
#
loop_
_entity_poly.entity_id
_entity_poly.type
_entity_poly.pdbx_seq_one_letter_code
_entity_poly.pdbx_strand_id
1 'polypeptide(L)'
;MTKQRRTFSAEFKMEAASLVLDDGYSVPAAARSIGVGETALRRWVDQLKIERGGITPTTKALDMAWEQRGRPKNVTFHSDQGSQYGSRKFRQKLYQYRITQSMSRRGNCWDNAPMERLFISLKTEWIPATGYSILVQAKK
;
A
#
# COMPACT_ATOMS: atom_id res chain seq x y z
N MET A 1 -16.16 -17.54 -25.84
CA MET A 1 -14.78 -17.92 -25.48
C MET A 1 -14.17 -16.82 -24.62
N THR A 2 -13.99 -17.05 -23.31
CA THR A 2 -13.37 -16.07 -22.41
C THR A 2 -11.86 -16.03 -22.66
N LYS A 3 -11.33 -14.89 -23.12
CA LYS A 3 -9.88 -14.70 -23.29
C LYS A 3 -9.20 -14.89 -21.93
N GLN A 4 -8.36 -15.91 -21.82
CA GLN A 4 -7.57 -16.16 -20.62
C GLN A 4 -6.63 -14.97 -20.38
N ARG A 5 -6.70 -14.37 -19.20
CA ARG A 5 -5.93 -13.17 -18.87
C ARG A 5 -4.47 -13.55 -18.67
N ARG A 6 -3.56 -13.00 -19.48
CA ARG A 6 -2.11 -13.16 -19.28
C ARG A 6 -1.71 -12.70 -17.87
N THR A 7 -0.99 -13.56 -17.15
CA THR A 7 -0.37 -13.27 -15.85
C THR A 7 1.13 -13.07 -16.04
N PHE A 8 1.71 -12.12 -15.29
CA PHE A 8 3.13 -11.81 -15.32
C PHE A 8 3.70 -11.95 -13.90
N SER A 9 4.93 -12.46 -13.79
CA SER A 9 5.65 -12.60 -12.50
C SER A 9 5.95 -11.22 -11.90
N ALA A 10 6.21 -11.18 -10.59
CA ALA A 10 6.56 -9.93 -9.91
C ALA A 10 7.92 -9.37 -10.40
N GLU A 11 8.90 -10.25 -10.59
CA GLU A 11 10.23 -9.90 -11.12
C GLU A 11 10.12 -9.26 -12.50
N PHE A 12 9.38 -9.90 -13.41
CA PHE A 12 9.18 -9.38 -14.77
C PHE A 12 8.55 -7.98 -14.77
N LYS A 13 7.55 -7.75 -13.91
CA LYS A 13 6.91 -6.42 -13.79
C LYS A 13 7.89 -5.37 -13.28
N MET A 14 8.77 -5.75 -12.35
CA MET A 14 9.78 -4.87 -11.77
C MET A 14 10.82 -4.50 -12.83
N GLU A 15 11.38 -5.48 -13.54
CA GLU A 15 12.34 -5.26 -14.62
C GLU A 15 11.74 -4.40 -15.73
N ALA A 16 10.51 -4.68 -16.15
CA ALA A 16 9.82 -3.90 -17.17
C ALA A 16 9.61 -2.44 -16.73
N ALA A 17 9.26 -2.20 -15.47
CA ALA A 17 9.11 -0.86 -14.93
C ALA A 17 10.47 -0.15 -14.75
N SER A 18 11.54 -0.89 -14.43
CA SER A 18 12.90 -0.38 -14.31
C SER A 18 13.45 0.18 -15.62
N LEU A 19 13.13 -0.42 -16.77
CA LEU A 19 13.52 0.13 -18.08
C LEU A 19 13.06 1.59 -18.28
N VAL A 20 11.90 1.94 -17.71
CA VAL A 20 11.35 3.31 -17.78
C VAL A 20 11.94 4.22 -16.71
N LEU A 21 12.18 3.70 -15.50
CA LEU A 21 12.62 4.50 -14.35
C LEU A 21 14.12 4.71 -14.27
N ASP A 22 14.90 3.71 -14.69
CA ASP A 22 16.35 3.66 -14.56
C ASP A 22 17.02 3.88 -15.91
N ASP A 23 16.55 3.19 -16.95
CA ASP A 23 17.21 3.15 -18.25
C ASP A 23 16.69 4.23 -19.23
N GLY A 24 15.77 5.10 -18.78
CA GLY A 24 15.30 6.27 -19.51
C GLY A 24 14.37 5.98 -20.69
N TYR A 25 13.82 4.77 -20.82
CA TYR A 25 12.89 4.46 -21.89
C TYR A 25 11.56 5.19 -21.71
N SER A 26 10.95 5.63 -22.82
CA SER A 26 9.55 6.03 -22.81
C SER A 26 8.64 4.80 -22.63
N VAL A 27 7.50 4.97 -21.95
CA VAL A 27 6.52 3.89 -21.76
C VAL A 27 6.13 3.21 -23.08
N PRO A 28 5.85 3.93 -24.19
CA PRO A 28 5.54 3.27 -25.47
C PRO A 28 6.71 2.46 -26.04
N ALA A 29 7.96 2.92 -25.87
CA ALA A 29 9.13 2.22 -26.36
C ALA A 29 9.41 0.93 -25.57
N ALA A 30 9.38 1.01 -24.24
CA ALA A 30 9.54 -0.15 -23.37
C ALA A 30 8.41 -1.18 -23.56
N ALA A 31 7.16 -0.72 -23.71
CA ALA A 31 6.02 -1.60 -23.94
C ALA A 31 6.16 -2.41 -25.23
N ARG A 32 6.59 -1.77 -26.32
CA ARG A 32 6.86 -2.45 -27.60
C ARG A 32 8.01 -3.45 -27.51
N SER A 33 9.11 -3.07 -26.86
CA SER A 33 10.30 -3.93 -26.71
C SER A 33 10.01 -5.22 -25.94
N ILE A 34 9.15 -5.13 -24.92
CA ILE A 34 8.84 -6.26 -24.01
C ILE A 34 7.57 -7.01 -24.46
N GLY A 35 6.82 -6.49 -25.43
CA GLY A 35 5.58 -7.10 -25.91
C GLY A 35 4.42 -7.03 -24.89
N VAL A 36 4.35 -5.95 -24.11
CA VAL A 36 3.30 -5.71 -23.11
C VAL A 36 2.43 -4.51 -23.51
N GLY A 37 1.18 -4.47 -23.04
CA GLY A 37 0.30 -3.33 -23.29
C GLY A 37 0.75 -2.08 -22.53
N GLU A 38 0.77 -0.92 -23.19
CA GLU A 38 1.22 0.36 -22.60
C GLU A 38 0.51 0.71 -21.30
N THR A 39 -0.80 0.46 -21.21
CA THR A 39 -1.58 0.70 -19.98
C THR A 39 -1.12 -0.17 -18.82
N ALA A 40 -0.74 -1.43 -19.09
CA ALA A 40 -0.23 -2.32 -18.05
C ALA A 40 1.14 -1.86 -17.57
N LEU A 41 2.02 -1.47 -18.50
CA LEU A 41 3.35 -0.98 -18.18
C LEU A 41 3.29 0.33 -17.37
N ARG A 42 2.44 1.28 -17.76
CA ARG A 42 2.25 2.54 -17.03
C ARG A 42 1.85 2.28 -15.57
N ARG A 43 0.93 1.34 -15.34
CA ARG A 43 0.52 0.94 -13.98
C ARG A 43 1.67 0.34 -13.17
N TRP A 44 2.54 -0.47 -13.78
CA TRP A 44 3.71 -1.04 -13.10
C TRP A 44 4.75 0.03 -12.76
N VAL A 45 4.98 0.98 -13.67
CA VAL A 45 5.86 2.14 -13.45
C VAL A 45 5.34 3.00 -12.31
N ASP A 46 4.05 3.35 -12.29
CA ASP A 46 3.46 4.15 -11.21
C ASP A 46 3.56 3.42 -9.87
N GLN A 47 3.32 2.10 -9.86
CA GLN A 47 3.49 1.28 -8.66
C GLN A 47 4.95 1.30 -8.17
N LEU A 48 5.93 1.09 -9.05
CA LEU A 48 7.34 1.08 -8.68
C LEU A 48 7.84 2.47 -8.23
N LYS A 49 7.31 3.56 -8.81
CA LYS A 49 7.55 4.94 -8.34
C LYS A 49 7.06 5.15 -6.92
N ILE A 50 5.85 4.68 -6.60
CA ILE A 50 5.29 4.76 -5.24
C ILE A 50 6.14 3.95 -4.26
N GLU A 51 6.54 2.74 -4.65
CA GLU A 51 7.39 1.86 -3.83
C GLU A 51 8.78 2.48 -3.56
N ARG A 52 9.43 3.06 -4.58
CA ARG A 52 10.74 3.73 -4.47
C ARG A 52 10.71 5.07 -3.78
N GLY A 53 9.66 5.86 -4.01
CA GLY A 53 9.43 7.15 -3.36
C GLY A 53 9.22 7.00 -1.85
N GLY A 54 8.98 5.78 -1.35
CA GLY A 54 9.01 5.47 0.07
C GLY A 54 7.91 6.14 0.89
N ILE A 55 7.00 6.89 0.27
CA ILE A 55 5.84 7.46 0.94
C ILE A 55 4.80 6.35 1.02
N THR A 56 4.94 5.53 2.05
CA THR A 56 3.86 4.68 2.54
C THR A 56 3.28 5.42 3.75
N PRO A 57 2.11 6.08 3.64
CA PRO A 57 1.53 6.87 4.72
C PRO A 57 1.47 6.13 6.07
N THR A 58 1.37 4.81 6.01
CA THR A 58 1.17 3.93 7.14
C THR A 58 2.45 3.64 7.96
N THR A 59 3.67 3.80 7.44
CA THR A 59 4.85 3.67 8.31
C THR A 59 4.91 4.81 9.33
N LYS A 60 4.53 6.04 8.96
CA LYS A 60 4.49 7.15 9.91
C LYS A 60 3.45 6.93 11.01
N ALA A 61 2.28 6.42 10.65
CA ALA A 61 1.24 6.07 11.62
C ALA A 61 1.68 4.94 12.56
N LEU A 62 2.35 3.91 12.03
CA LEU A 62 2.92 2.82 12.83
C LEU A 62 3.97 3.35 13.81
N ASP A 63 4.86 4.25 13.39
CA ASP A 63 5.91 4.82 14.22
C ASP A 63 5.32 5.61 15.39
N MET A 64 4.32 6.44 15.11
CA MET A 64 3.60 7.19 16.14
C MET A 64 2.93 6.25 17.14
N ALA A 65 2.20 5.24 16.65
CA ALA A 65 1.51 4.29 17.52
C ALA A 65 2.49 3.48 18.39
N TRP A 66 3.61 3.02 17.82
CA TRP A 66 4.61 2.25 18.55
C TRP A 66 5.28 3.05 19.66
N GLU A 67 5.66 4.31 19.39
CA GLU A 67 6.26 5.18 20.40
C GLU A 67 5.24 5.57 21.48
N GLN A 68 4.02 5.99 21.10
CA GLN A 68 2.98 6.40 22.06
C GLN A 68 2.52 5.26 22.98
N ARG A 69 2.63 4.01 22.54
CA ARG A 69 2.28 2.82 23.33
C ARG A 69 3.46 2.27 24.15
N GLY A 70 4.59 2.98 24.21
CA GLY A 70 5.74 2.58 25.03
C GLY A 70 6.51 1.40 24.44
N ARG A 71 6.60 1.31 23.11
CA ARG A 71 7.41 0.31 22.39
C ARG A 71 7.06 -1.13 22.77
N PRO A 72 5.79 -1.54 22.60
CA PRO A 72 5.31 -2.83 23.05
C PRO A 72 6.05 -3.98 22.35
N LYS A 73 6.26 -5.07 23.09
CA LYS A 73 6.87 -6.32 22.61
C LYS A 73 5.79 -7.40 22.53
N ASN A 74 6.05 -8.43 21.72
CA ASN A 74 5.15 -9.59 21.56
C ASN A 74 3.75 -9.21 21.07
N VAL A 75 3.67 -8.21 20.18
CA VAL A 75 2.41 -7.77 19.57
C VAL A 75 2.32 -8.24 18.13
N THR A 76 1.07 -8.40 17.68
CA THR A 76 0.75 -8.74 16.29
C THR A 76 0.11 -7.54 15.60
N PHE A 77 0.59 -7.20 14.42
CA PHE A 77 -0.06 -6.24 13.53
C PHE A 77 -0.96 -6.99 12.56
N HIS A 78 -2.27 -6.80 12.69
CA HIS A 78 -3.27 -7.43 11.84
C HIS A 78 -3.82 -6.45 10.80
N SER A 79 -3.82 -6.84 9.52
CA SER A 79 -4.36 -6.02 8.43
C SER A 79 -4.98 -6.85 7.31
N ASP A 80 -5.64 -6.20 6.36
CA ASP A 80 -5.98 -6.80 5.08
C ASP A 80 -4.72 -7.05 4.21
N GLN A 81 -4.93 -7.60 3.01
CA GLN A 81 -3.87 -7.82 2.00
C GLN A 81 -3.64 -6.61 1.09
N GLY A 82 -3.91 -5.39 1.55
CA GLY A 82 -3.64 -4.17 0.81
C GLY A 82 -2.17 -4.07 0.40
N SER A 83 -1.90 -3.53 -0.78
CA SER A 83 -0.53 -3.39 -1.33
C SER A 83 0.41 -2.62 -0.39
N GLN A 84 -0.16 -1.68 0.38
CA GLN A 84 0.53 -0.90 1.39
C GLN A 84 1.15 -1.77 2.49
N TYR A 85 0.36 -2.70 3.05
CA TYR A 85 0.78 -3.59 4.14
C TYR A 85 1.65 -4.75 3.65
N GLY A 86 1.51 -5.15 2.37
CA GLY A 86 2.40 -6.12 1.72
C GLY A 86 3.76 -5.55 1.30
N SER A 87 3.94 -4.23 1.30
CA SER A 87 5.16 -3.58 0.82
C SER A 87 6.41 -4.02 1.58
N ARG A 88 7.56 -4.09 0.90
CA ARG A 88 8.85 -4.43 1.51
C ARG A 88 9.19 -3.48 2.67
N LYS A 89 8.95 -2.17 2.48
CA LYS A 89 9.21 -1.14 3.48
C LYS A 89 8.40 -1.36 4.76
N PHE A 90 7.10 -1.68 4.63
CA PHE A 90 6.25 -1.93 5.79
C PHE A 90 6.68 -3.20 6.55
N ARG A 91 6.96 -4.29 5.82
CA ARG A 91 7.48 -5.54 6.41
C ARG A 91 8.79 -5.35 7.15
N GLN A 92 9.74 -4.59 6.58
CA GLN A 92 11.00 -4.25 7.24
C GLN A 92 10.77 -3.46 8.54
N LYS A 93 9.80 -2.56 8.55
CA LYS A 93 9.48 -1.75 9.72
C LYS A 93 8.88 -2.59 10.86
N LEU A 94 7.94 -3.47 10.55
CA LEU A 94 7.40 -4.43 11.53
C LEU A 94 8.51 -5.32 12.11
N TYR A 95 9.43 -5.78 11.28
CA TYR A 95 10.59 -6.56 11.71
C TYR A 95 11.49 -5.78 12.69
N GLN A 96 11.82 -4.52 12.38
CA GLN A 96 12.61 -3.65 13.27
C GLN A 96 11.96 -3.49 14.65
N TYR A 97 10.62 -3.41 14.70
CA TYR A 97 9.85 -3.29 15.93
C TYR A 97 9.53 -4.63 16.60
N ARG A 98 9.96 -5.75 16.03
CA ARG A 98 9.66 -7.11 16.50
C ARG A 98 8.14 -7.36 16.62
N ILE A 99 7.39 -6.84 15.65
CA ILE A 99 5.94 -7.00 15.54
C ILE A 99 5.64 -8.12 14.54
N THR A 100 4.85 -9.09 14.95
CA THR A 100 4.44 -10.19 14.08
C THR A 100 3.38 -9.70 13.10
N GLN A 101 3.57 -9.88 11.80
CA GLN A 101 2.54 -9.53 10.82
C GLN A 101 1.51 -10.67 10.70
N SER A 102 0.22 -10.31 10.69
CA SER A 102 -0.89 -11.19 10.35
C SER A 102 -1.74 -10.53 9.27
N MET A 103 -2.13 -11.27 8.24
CA MET A 103 -3.01 -10.79 7.19
C MET A 103 -4.15 -11.76 6.92
N SER A 104 -5.37 -11.25 6.85
CA SER A 104 -6.57 -12.05 6.57
C SER A 104 -6.55 -12.66 5.16
N ARG A 105 -7.36 -13.70 4.95
CA ARG A 105 -7.71 -14.15 3.60
C ARG A 105 -8.50 -13.06 2.88
N ARG A 106 -8.35 -12.96 1.56
CA ARG A 106 -9.16 -12.05 0.74
C ARG A 106 -10.64 -12.39 0.90
N GLY A 107 -11.47 -11.36 1.08
CA GLY A 107 -12.91 -11.52 1.28
C GLY A 107 -13.33 -11.90 2.71
N ASN A 108 -12.43 -11.89 3.70
CA ASN A 108 -12.82 -12.04 5.09
C ASN A 108 -13.26 -10.69 5.68
N CYS A 109 -14.56 -10.48 5.82
CA CYS A 109 -15.10 -9.25 6.40
C CYS A 109 -14.97 -9.18 7.93
N TRP A 110 -14.91 -10.33 8.63
CA TRP A 110 -14.91 -10.38 10.09
C TRP A 110 -13.71 -9.68 10.71
N ASP A 111 -12.55 -9.84 10.07
CA ASP A 111 -11.29 -9.25 10.54
C ASP A 111 -11.26 -7.72 10.32
N ASN A 112 -11.93 -7.23 9.28
CA ASN A 112 -11.96 -5.80 8.95
C ASN A 112 -13.13 -5.06 9.61
N ALA A 113 -14.19 -5.78 9.99
CA ALA A 113 -15.41 -5.20 10.56
C ALA A 113 -15.17 -4.25 11.75
N PRO A 114 -14.26 -4.53 12.71
CA PRO A 114 -13.94 -3.58 13.78
C PRO A 114 -13.38 -2.25 13.27
N MET A 115 -12.47 -2.32 12.29
CA MET A 115 -11.87 -1.12 11.69
C MET A 115 -12.88 -0.37 10.83
N GLU A 116 -13.71 -1.07 10.05
CA GLU A 116 -14.80 -0.46 9.28
C GLU A 116 -15.78 0.28 10.19
N ARG A 117 -16.19 -0.35 11.31
CA ARG A 117 -17.09 0.27 12.28
C ARG A 117 -16.48 1.54 12.88
N LEU A 118 -15.19 1.50 13.25
CA LEU A 118 -14.47 2.66 13.75
C LEU A 118 -14.45 3.80 12.71
N PHE A 119 -14.16 3.50 11.44
CA PHE A 119 -14.12 4.54 10.40
C PHE A 119 -15.50 5.06 10.02
N ILE A 120 -16.56 4.26 10.17
CA ILE A 120 -17.94 4.73 10.01
C ILE A 120 -18.24 5.76 11.09
N SER A 121 -18.10 5.40 12.37
CA SER A 121 -18.35 6.34 13.48
C SER A 121 -17.48 7.59 13.39
N LEU A 122 -16.19 7.45 13.02
CA LEU A 122 -15.32 8.61 12.79
C LEU A 122 -15.92 9.58 11.77
N LYS A 123 -16.41 9.07 10.63
CA LYS A 123 -16.95 9.90 9.54
C LYS A 123 -18.34 10.47 9.83
N THR A 124 -19.18 9.75 10.57
CA THR A 124 -20.57 10.14 10.80
C THR A 124 -20.77 10.92 12.09
N GLU A 125 -19.95 10.67 13.10
CA GLU A 125 -20.14 11.24 14.45
C GLU A 125 -19.06 12.26 14.82
N TRP A 126 -17.81 12.06 14.39
CA TRP A 126 -16.67 12.82 14.91
C TRP A 126 -16.09 13.84 13.93
N ILE A 127 -16.33 13.66 12.63
CA ILE A 127 -15.95 14.62 11.59
C ILE A 127 -17.15 15.55 11.33
N PRO A 128 -16.96 16.88 11.25
CA PRO A 128 -18.03 17.80 10.87
C PRO A 128 -18.65 17.44 9.52
N ALA A 129 -19.96 17.62 9.36
CA ALA A 129 -20.66 17.30 8.11
C ALA A 129 -20.10 18.06 6.88
N THR A 130 -19.57 19.27 7.10
CA THR A 130 -18.92 20.10 6.08
C THR A 130 -17.42 19.80 5.92
N GLY A 131 -16.87 18.87 6.70
CA GLY A 131 -15.45 18.57 6.77
C GLY A 131 -14.64 19.65 7.49
N TYR A 132 -13.31 19.60 7.32
CA TYR A 132 -12.39 20.62 7.82
C TYR A 132 -12.03 21.58 6.69
N SER A 133 -12.00 22.88 6.96
CA SER A 133 -11.68 23.88 5.93
C SER A 133 -10.19 23.97 5.64
N ILE A 134 -9.34 23.63 6.63
CA ILE A 134 -7.89 23.59 6.50
C ILE A 134 -7.30 22.35 7.18
N LEU A 135 -6.16 21.87 6.67
CA LEU A 135 -5.47 20.68 7.21
C LEU A 135 -5.08 20.81 8.68
N VAL A 136 -4.85 22.03 9.18
CA VAL A 136 -4.49 22.27 10.57
C VAL A 136 -5.63 21.87 11.52
N GLN A 137 -6.88 22.12 11.13
CA GLN A 137 -8.05 21.73 11.94
C GLN A 137 -8.20 20.20 12.03
N ALA A 138 -7.76 19.47 11.00
CA ALA A 138 -7.81 18.02 10.96
C ALA A 138 -6.65 17.35 11.72
N LYS A 139 -5.59 18.09 12.07
CA LYS A 139 -4.42 17.60 12.80
C LYS A 139 -4.57 17.96 14.28
N LYS A 140 -5.15 17.05 15.06
CA LYS A 140 -5.10 17.08 16.53
C LYS A 140 -3.95 16.22 17.05
#